data_AF-A0A089MFU2-F1
#
_entry.id   AF-A0A089MFU2-F1
#
_cell.length_a   1.000
_cell.length_b   1.000
_cell.length_c   1.000
_cell.angle_alpha   90.00
_cell.angle_beta   90.00
_cell.angle_gamma   90.00
#
_symmetry.space_group_name_H-M   'P 1'
#
loop_
_entity.id
_entity.type
_entity.pdbx_description
1 polymer ?
#
loop_
_entity_poly.entity_id
_entity_poly.type
_entity_poly.pdbx_seq_one_letter_code
_entity_poly.pdbx_strand_id
1 'polypeptide(L)'
;MDTQIDQTLNIGNEIKLAEGIVKNIKIGSIGLIRKVRQLMKDKQYSFSYSIGRDTWTGEVNGEEKTIDFPAVEAAYREAFSLVLVDGLTDEEYEQSNVEVLDTLLDRFL
;
A
#
# COMPACT_ATOMS: atom_id res chain seq x y z
N MET A 1 0.60 18.33 29.21
CA MET A 1 1.30 18.44 27.91
C MET A 1 2.26 17.28 27.88
N ASP A 2 1.84 16.14 27.31
CA ASP A 2 2.66 14.92 27.35
C ASP A 2 2.27 13.95 26.21
N THR A 3 2.12 14.49 24.99
CA THR A 3 1.67 13.72 23.81
C THR A 3 2.73 13.58 22.73
N GLN A 4 3.95 14.10 22.96
CA GLN A 4 4.99 14.20 21.93
C GLN A 4 6.02 13.07 21.96
N ILE A 5 6.00 12.21 22.98
CA ILE A 5 7.03 11.17 23.19
C ILE A 5 6.72 9.86 22.43
N ASP A 6 5.48 9.64 21.96
CA ASP A 6 5.07 8.33 21.41
C ASP A 6 5.25 8.14 19.89
N GLN A 7 5.52 9.19 19.13
CA GLN A 7 5.58 9.07 17.67
C GLN A 7 6.93 8.53 17.16
N THR A 8 8.03 8.86 17.82
CA THR A 8 9.38 8.39 17.45
C THR A 8 9.60 6.89 17.70
N LEU A 9 8.86 6.28 18.63
CA LEU A 9 8.95 4.84 18.94
C LEU A 9 8.33 3.94 17.86
N ASN A 10 7.49 4.48 16.98
CA ASN A 10 6.77 3.72 15.94
C ASN A 10 7.33 3.97 14.54
N ILE A 11 8.54 4.54 14.42
CA ILE A 11 9.20 4.81 13.14
C ILE A 11 10.15 3.65 12.83
N GLY A 12 9.86 2.94 11.75
CA GLY A 12 10.65 1.84 11.22
C GLY A 12 11.58 2.30 10.10
N ASN A 13 11.84 1.41 9.15
CA ASN A 13 12.81 1.64 8.08
C ASN A 13 12.42 2.83 7.18
N GLU A 14 13.44 3.59 6.79
CA GLU A 14 13.32 4.61 5.75
C GLU A 14 13.16 3.95 4.37
N ILE A 15 12.31 4.53 3.53
CA ILE A 15 12.11 4.15 2.14
C ILE A 15 12.12 5.38 1.25
N LYS A 16 12.93 5.33 0.19
CA LYS A 16 12.98 6.35 -0.85
C LYS A 16 12.01 5.96 -1.95
N LEU A 17 10.87 6.65 -2.03
CA LEU A 17 9.83 6.38 -3.02
C LEU A 17 10.18 6.98 -4.39
N ALA A 18 10.82 8.14 -4.41
CA ALA A 18 11.31 8.81 -5.62
C ALA A 18 12.50 9.72 -5.28
N GLU A 19 13.01 10.44 -6.28
CA GLU A 19 13.95 11.54 -6.02
C GLU A 19 13.25 12.64 -5.20
N GLY A 20 13.82 13.02 -4.06
CA GLY A 20 13.23 14.00 -3.15
C GLY A 20 12.08 13.48 -2.26
N ILE A 21 11.55 12.27 -2.50
CA ILE A 21 10.47 11.69 -1.70
C ILE A 21 11.01 10.56 -0.83
N VAL A 22 11.22 10.87 0.45
CA VAL A 22 11.69 9.91 1.47
C VAL A 22 10.64 9.82 2.56
N LYS A 23 10.26 8.60 2.90
CA LYS A 23 9.24 8.31 3.92
C LYS A 23 9.77 7.28 4.90
N ASN A 24 9.14 7.20 6.06
CA ASN A 24 9.39 6.12 7.00
C ASN A 24 8.20 5.17 7.05
N ILE A 25 8.50 3.88 7.11
CA ILE A 25 7.52 2.82 7.34
C ILE A 25 7.22 2.77 8.84
N LYS A 26 5.96 2.65 9.25
CA LYS A 26 5.56 2.48 10.65
C LYS A 26 6.00 1.11 11.16
N ILE A 27 6.40 1.04 12.43
CA ILE A 27 6.52 -0.25 13.12
C ILE A 27 5.12 -0.80 13.35
N GLY A 28 4.83 -1.95 12.76
CA GLY A 28 3.50 -2.55 12.78
C GLY A 28 3.10 -3.05 14.17
N SER A 29 2.07 -2.45 14.76
CA SER A 29 1.35 -3.11 15.87
C SER A 29 0.56 -4.32 15.35
N ILE A 30 0.27 -5.29 16.22
CA ILE A 30 -0.55 -6.47 15.86
C ILE A 30 -1.88 -6.05 15.23
N GLY A 31 -2.49 -4.96 15.73
CA GLY A 31 -3.73 -4.41 15.19
C GLY A 31 -3.57 -3.87 13.77
N LEU A 32 -2.49 -3.13 13.50
CA LEU A 32 -2.19 -2.58 12.18
C LEU A 32 -1.89 -3.69 11.16
N ILE A 33 -1.06 -4.67 11.55
CA ILE A 33 -0.74 -5.84 10.72
C ILE A 33 -2.01 -6.59 10.33
N ARG A 34 -2.92 -6.83 11.30
CA ARG A 34 -4.20 -7.50 11.01
C ARG A 34 -5.06 -6.67 10.06
N LYS A 35 -5.12 -5.35 10.23
CA LYS A 35 -5.88 -4.46 9.35
C LYS A 35 -5.35 -4.51 7.92
N VAL A 36 -4.03 -4.42 7.73
CA VAL A 36 -3.39 -4.49 6.41
C VAL A 36 -3.66 -5.85 5.76
N ARG A 37 -3.49 -6.97 6.49
CA ARG A 37 -3.80 -8.31 5.97
C ARG A 37 -5.26 -8.48 5.57
N GLN A 38 -6.19 -7.87 6.31
CA GLN A 38 -7.61 -7.92 6.00
C GLN A 38 -7.96 -7.09 4.75
N LEU A 39 -7.34 -5.91 4.60
CA LEU A 39 -7.52 -5.05 3.44
C LEU A 39 -7.01 -5.71 2.15
N MET A 40 -5.88 -6.40 2.25
CA MET A 40 -5.26 -7.11 1.13
C MET A 40 -5.81 -8.53 0.92
N LYS A 41 -6.77 -8.96 1.73
CA LYS A 41 -7.37 -10.28 1.61
C LYS A 41 -8.03 -10.41 0.24
N ASP A 42 -7.80 -11.54 -0.41
CA ASP A 42 -8.39 -11.90 -1.70
C ASP A 42 -7.92 -11.01 -2.89
N LYS A 43 -6.92 -10.13 -2.69
CA LYS A 43 -6.27 -9.37 -3.77
C LYS A 43 -5.17 -10.23 -4.40
N GLN A 44 -5.44 -10.72 -5.61
CA GLN A 44 -4.56 -11.69 -6.29
C GLN A 44 -3.48 -11.04 -7.15
N TYR A 45 -3.63 -9.75 -7.46
CA TYR A 45 -2.75 -9.03 -8.37
C TYR A 45 -1.89 -8.04 -7.58
N SER A 46 -0.62 -7.91 -7.99
CA SER A 46 0.29 -6.92 -7.44
C SER A 46 -0.18 -5.50 -7.74
N PHE A 47 0.37 -4.53 -7.00
CA PHE A 47 0.06 -3.12 -7.22
C PHE A 47 0.54 -2.69 -8.61
N SER A 48 1.78 -3.05 -8.95
CA SER A 48 2.39 -2.77 -10.26
C SER A 48 1.59 -3.31 -11.45
N TYR A 49 0.88 -4.43 -11.27
CA TYR A 49 0.02 -4.99 -12.31
C TYR A 49 -1.35 -4.31 -12.38
N SER A 50 -1.84 -3.79 -11.26
CA SER A 50 -3.21 -3.27 -11.14
C SER A 50 -3.32 -1.78 -11.46
N ILE A 51 -2.24 -1.02 -11.23
CA ILE A 51 -2.22 0.44 -11.40
C ILE A 51 -2.66 0.89 -12.79
N GLY A 52 -3.60 1.84 -12.84
CA GLY A 52 -4.06 2.50 -14.05
C GLY A 52 -4.86 1.61 -15.00
N ARG A 53 -5.29 0.42 -14.55
CA ARG A 53 -6.12 -0.48 -15.36
C ARG A 53 -7.59 -0.32 -15.05
N ASP A 54 -8.40 -0.41 -16.10
CA ASP A 54 -9.86 -0.50 -15.99
C ASP A 54 -10.30 -1.89 -15.55
N THR A 55 -11.54 -1.99 -15.07
CA THR A 55 -12.20 -3.27 -14.79
C THR A 55 -12.11 -4.21 -15.99
N TRP A 56 -11.64 -5.43 -15.73
CA TRP A 56 -11.57 -6.48 -16.75
C TRP A 56 -12.63 -7.53 -16.50
N THR A 57 -13.35 -7.90 -17.55
CA THR A 57 -14.29 -9.03 -17.52
C THR A 57 -13.90 -10.01 -18.62
N GLY A 58 -13.78 -11.29 -18.27
CA GLY A 58 -13.43 -12.33 -19.23
C GLY A 58 -13.67 -13.73 -18.67
N GLU A 59 -13.63 -14.71 -19.56
CA GLU A 59 -13.81 -16.12 -19.20
C GLU A 59 -12.46 -16.74 -18.80
N VAL A 60 -12.41 -17.36 -17.62
CA VAL A 60 -11.23 -18.10 -17.13
C VAL A 60 -11.70 -19.48 -16.72
N ASN A 61 -11.21 -20.52 -17.41
CA ASN A 61 -11.60 -21.91 -17.18
C ASN A 61 -13.11 -22.19 -17.33
N GLY A 62 -13.80 -21.50 -18.24
CA GLY A 62 -15.25 -21.69 -18.43
C GLY A 62 -16.13 -20.81 -17.53
N GLU A 63 -15.54 -20.01 -16.63
CA GLU A 63 -16.27 -19.15 -15.70
C GLU A 63 -16.01 -17.68 -16.03
N GLU A 64 -17.07 -16.87 -16.08
CA GLU A 64 -16.96 -15.41 -16.17
C GLU A 64 -16.33 -14.87 -14.88
N LYS A 65 -15.18 -14.22 -15.03
CA LYS A 65 -14.50 -13.50 -13.96
C LYS A 65 -14.48 -12.02 -14.27
N THR A 66 -14.81 -11.23 -13.25
CA THR A 66 -14.64 -9.79 -13.26
C THR A 66 -13.60 -9.40 -12.23
N ILE A 67 -12.61 -8.63 -12.67
CA ILE A 67 -11.54 -8.08 -11.84
C ILE A 67 -11.69 -6.57 -11.84
N ASP A 68 -12.03 -6.02 -10.68
CA ASP A 68 -12.07 -4.57 -10.44
C ASP A 68 -10.67 -4.08 -10.07
N PHE A 69 -9.86 -3.79 -11.08
CA PHE A 69 -8.51 -3.24 -10.87
C PHE A 69 -8.50 -1.89 -10.14
N PRO A 70 -9.42 -0.94 -10.40
CA PRO A 70 -9.53 0.28 -9.62
C PRO A 70 -9.71 0.01 -8.11
N ALA A 71 -10.54 -0.97 -7.74
CA ALA A 71 -10.72 -1.36 -6.34
C ALA A 71 -9.47 -2.04 -5.74
N VAL A 72 -8.71 -2.78 -6.54
CA VAL A 72 -7.42 -3.36 -6.11
C VAL A 72 -6.41 -2.24 -5.85
N GLU A 73 -6.27 -1.30 -6.80
CA GLU A 73 -5.38 -0.14 -6.68
C GLU A 73 -5.73 0.70 -5.45
N ALA A 74 -7.01 1.02 -5.25
CA ALA A 74 -7.48 1.79 -4.08
C ALA A 74 -7.13 1.10 -2.75
N ALA A 75 -7.26 -0.24 -2.67
CA ALA A 75 -6.87 -0.99 -1.49
C ALA A 75 -5.36 -0.90 -1.21
N TYR A 76 -4.53 -0.97 -2.24
CA TYR A 76 -3.08 -0.75 -2.09
C TYR A 76 -2.76 0.67 -1.62
N ARG A 77 -3.39 1.68 -2.22
CA ARG A 77 -3.20 3.09 -1.82
C ARG A 77 -3.60 3.34 -0.36
N GLU A 78 -4.71 2.74 0.10
CA GLU A 78 -5.10 2.76 1.50
C GLU A 78 -4.06 2.04 2.37
N ALA A 79 -3.59 0.85 1.96
CA ALA A 79 -2.58 0.10 2.70
C ALA A 79 -1.27 0.89 2.85
N PHE A 80 -0.78 1.51 1.77
CA PHE A 80 0.42 2.36 1.79
C PHE A 80 0.26 3.54 2.75
N SER A 81 -0.89 4.21 2.69
CA SER A 81 -1.21 5.33 3.59
C SER A 81 -1.26 4.91 5.06
N LEU A 82 -1.70 3.68 5.32
CA LEU A 82 -1.72 3.13 6.68
C LEU A 82 -0.32 2.83 7.20
N VAL A 83 0.57 2.28 6.37
CA VAL A 83 1.90 1.81 6.79
C VAL A 83 2.98 2.88 6.73
N LEU A 84 2.79 3.99 6.02
CA LEU A 84 3.73 5.12 6.04
C LEU A 84 3.40 6.09 7.18
N VAL A 85 4.43 6.60 7.88
CA VAL A 85 4.29 7.49 9.06
C VAL A 85 3.35 8.67 8.77
N ASP A 86 3.58 9.37 7.65
CA ASP A 86 2.79 10.54 7.22
C ASP A 86 1.78 10.21 6.11
N GLY A 87 1.58 8.93 5.82
CA GLY A 87 0.79 8.47 4.68
C GLY A 87 1.47 8.77 3.34
N LEU A 88 0.67 8.67 2.27
CA LEU A 88 1.06 8.91 0.88
C LEU A 88 0.05 9.85 0.23
N THR A 89 0.48 11.06 -0.12
CA THR A 89 -0.37 12.01 -0.83
C THR A 89 -0.55 11.62 -2.30
N ASP A 90 -1.54 12.21 -2.98
CA ASP A 90 -1.77 11.95 -4.42
C ASP A 90 -0.56 12.35 -5.27
N GLU A 91 0.04 13.52 -5.00
CA GLU A 91 1.23 13.98 -5.71
C GLU A 91 2.43 13.05 -5.48
N GLU A 92 2.67 12.64 -4.24
CA GLU A 92 3.75 11.71 -3.93
C GLU A 92 3.51 10.34 -4.57
N TYR A 93 2.26 9.89 -4.60
CA TYR A 93 1.86 8.65 -5.25
C TYR A 93 2.17 8.69 -6.76
N GLU A 94 1.78 9.76 -7.46
CA GLU A 94 2.02 9.91 -8.90
C GLU A 94 3.51 9.96 -9.26
N GLN A 95 4.34 10.51 -8.36
CA GLN A 95 5.79 10.64 -8.55
C GLN A 95 6.57 9.41 -8.07
N SER A 96 5.94 8.52 -7.31
CA SER A 96 6.59 7.37 -6.69
C SER A 96 7.00 6.31 -7.71
N ASN A 97 8.14 5.67 -7.48
CA ASN A 97 8.53 4.48 -8.21
C ASN A 97 7.60 3.32 -7.84
N VAL A 98 6.82 2.86 -8.83
CA VAL A 98 5.84 1.78 -8.70
C VAL A 98 6.48 0.49 -8.17
N GLU A 99 7.70 0.15 -8.58
CA GLU A 99 8.40 -1.05 -8.10
C GLU A 99 8.73 -0.96 -6.61
N VAL A 100 9.08 0.24 -6.13
CA VAL A 100 9.34 0.47 -4.71
C VAL A 100 8.06 0.30 -3.90
N LEU A 101 6.94 0.86 -4.39
CA LEU A 101 5.62 0.71 -3.78
C LEU A 101 5.17 -0.75 -3.73
N ASP A 102 5.45 -1.55 -4.76
CA ASP A 102 5.10 -2.97 -4.81
C ASP A 102 5.77 -3.76 -3.66
N THR A 103 6.98 -3.36 -3.23
CA THR A 103 7.69 -3.98 -2.11
C THR A 103 7.32 -3.43 -0.73
N LEU A 104 6.51 -2.38 -0.64
CA LEU A 104 6.28 -1.64 0.60
C LEU A 104 5.60 -2.49 1.68
N LEU A 105 4.57 -3.28 1.29
CA LEU A 105 3.87 -4.13 2.24
C LEU A 105 4.72 -5.31 2.70
N ASP A 106 5.59 -5.84 1.85
CA ASP A 106 6.54 -6.90 2.22
C ASP A 106 7.58 -6.42 3.23
N ARG A 107 7.97 -5.14 3.17
CA ARG A 107 8.87 -4.53 4.16
C ARG A 107 8.18 -4.25 5.50
N PHE A 108 6.87 -4.10 5.48
CA PHE A 108 6.08 -3.80 6.67
C PHE A 108 5.64 -5.07 7.44
N LEU A 109 5.30 -6.15 6.72
CA LEU A 109 4.75 -7.40 7.27
C LEU A 109 5.80 -8.42 7.71
#